data_AF-W6W6B2-F1
#
_entry.id   AF-W6W6B2-F1
#
_cell.length_a   1.000
_cell.length_b   1.000
_cell.length_c   1.000
_cell.angle_alpha   90.00
_cell.angle_beta   90.00
_cell.angle_gamma   90.00
#
_symmetry.space_group_name_H-M   'P 1'
#
loop_
_entity.id
_entity.type
_entity.pdbx_description
1 polymer ?
#
loop_
_entity_poly.entity_id
_entity_poly.type
_entity_poly.pdbx_seq_one_letter_code
_entity_poly.pdbx_strand_id
1 'polypeptide(L)' 'MDETTFEQLSTISQHLHKRALALSHQGKDADLAMLMSAQAVTMEAVKSLGETLNKINGPLGLGAAGD' A
#
# COMPACT_ATOMS: atom_id res chain seq x y z
N MET A 1 -1.23 2.16 12.32
CA MET A 1 -1.09 0.81 11.72
C MET A 1 0.17 0.20 12.28
N ASP A 2 0.17 -1.11 12.51
CA ASP A 2 1.38 -1.82 12.93
C ASP A 2 2.23 -2.24 11.71
N GLU A 3 3.46 -2.66 11.99
CA GLU A 3 4.42 -3.09 10.97
C GLU A 3 3.88 -4.25 10.14
N THR A 4 3.22 -5.21 10.79
CA THR A 4 2.56 -6.35 10.15
C THR A 4 1.57 -5.91 9.07
N THR A 5 0.76 -4.89 9.36
CA THR A 5 -0.21 -4.34 8.40
C THR A 5 0.51 -3.73 7.19
N PHE A 6 1.63 -3.03 7.37
CA PHE A 6 2.41 -2.47 6.26
C PHE A 6 3.09 -3.53 5.40
N GLU A 7 3.60 -4.59 6.01
CA GLU A 7 4.18 -5.74 5.31
C GLU A 7 3.11 -6.47 4.48
N GLN A 8 1.91 -6.66 5.03
CA GLN A 8 0.78 -7.25 4.31
C GLN A 8 0.35 -6.39 3.12
N LEU A 9 0.20 -5.08 3.30
CA LEU A 9 -0.13 -4.14 2.21
C LEU A 9 0.93 -4.18 1.10
N SER A 10 2.22 -4.21 1.47
CA SER A 10 3.32 -4.31 0.50
C SER A 10 3.28 -5.62 -0.27
N THR A 11 3.07 -6.74 0.44
CA THR A 11 3.01 -8.08 -0.14
C THR A 11 1.84 -8.21 -1.12
N ILE A 12 0.66 -7.72 -0.74
CA ILE A 12 -0.53 -7.72 -1.57
C ILE A 12 -0.31 -6.84 -2.81
N SER A 13 0.22 -5.62 -2.66
CA SER A 13 0.53 -4.75 -3.81
C SER A 13 1.44 -5.45 -4.82
N GLN A 14 2.57 -5.98 -4.35
CA GLN A 14 3.55 -6.65 -5.22
C GLN A 14 2.94 -7.86 -5.94
N HIS A 15 2.10 -8.63 -5.25
CA HIS A 15 1.42 -9.78 -5.87
C HIS A 15 0.43 -9.34 -6.94
N LEU A 16 -0.34 -8.29 -6.69
CA LEU A 16 -1.30 -7.73 -7.65
C LEU A 16 -0.59 -7.18 -8.89
N HIS A 17 0.51 -6.42 -8.73
CA HIS A 17 1.31 -5.93 -9.85
C HIS A 17 1.88 -7.07 -10.70
N LYS A 18 2.44 -8.11 -10.07
CA LYS A 18 2.97 -9.29 -10.79
C LYS A 18 1.89 -9.99 -11.61
N ARG A 19 0.70 -10.17 -11.03
CA ARG A 19 -0.42 -10.81 -11.74
C ARG A 19 -0.98 -9.93 -12.84
N ALA A 20 -1.11 -8.62 -12.62
CA ALA A 20 -1.52 -7.67 -13.65
C ALA A 20 -0.57 -7.72 -14.86
N LEU A 21 0.74 -7.70 -14.61
CA LEU A 21 1.76 -7.81 -15.65
C LEU A 21 1.65 -9.14 -16.42
N ALA A 22 1.49 -10.25 -15.70
CA ALA A 22 1.34 -11.56 -16.32
C ALA A 22 0.09 -11.65 -17.23
N LEU A 23 -1.04 -11.10 -16.78
CA LEU A 23 -2.28 -11.05 -17.58
C LEU A 23 -2.13 -10.16 -18.80
N SER A 24 -1.54 -8.98 -18.63
CA SER A 24 -1.25 -8.05 -19.72
C SER A 24 -0.38 -8.71 -20.80
N HIS A 25 0.67 -9.44 -20.42
CA HIS A 25 1.54 -10.17 -21.36
C HIS A 25 0.82 -11.32 -22.09
N GLN A 26 -0.19 -11.92 -21.47
CA GLN A 26 -0.98 -12.98 -22.10
C GLN A 26 -2.04 -12.44 -23.07
N GLY A 27 -2.20 -11.11 -23.17
CA GLY A 27 -3.23 -10.47 -24.00
C GLY A 27 -4.65 -10.87 -23.60
N LYS A 28 -4.84 -11.36 -22.37
CA LYS A 28 -6.11 -11.84 -21.82
C LYS A 28 -6.49 -11.01 -20.61
N ASP A 29 -7.79 -10.85 -20.40
CA ASP A 29 -8.37 -10.20 -19.23
C ASP A 29 -7.76 -8.81 -18.94
N ALA A 30 -7.67 -7.97 -19.98
CA ALA A 30 -7.08 -6.63 -19.88
C ALA A 30 -7.74 -5.77 -18.80
N ASP A 31 -9.07 -5.85 -18.67
CA ASP A 31 -9.82 -5.18 -17.60
C ASP A 31 -9.39 -5.68 -16.21
N LEU A 32 -9.19 -6.99 -16.05
CA LEU A 32 -8.72 -7.57 -14.80
C LEU A 32 -7.28 -7.10 -14.50
N ALA A 33 -6.39 -7.10 -15.49
CA ALA A 33 -5.03 -6.59 -15.33
C ALA A 33 -5.02 -5.12 -14.89
N MET A 34 -5.90 -4.29 -15.47
CA MET A 34 -6.08 -2.89 -15.09
C MET A 34 -6.59 -2.75 -13.66
N LEU A 35 -7.64 -3.51 -13.28
CA LEU A 35 -8.18 -3.49 -11.92
C LEU A 35 -7.16 -3.94 -10.88
N MET A 36 -6.38 -4.99 -11.18
CA MET A 36 -5.31 -5.47 -10.30
C MET A 36 -4.21 -4.43 -10.11
N SER A 37 -3.82 -3.73 -11.19
CA SER A 37 -2.86 -2.62 -11.09
C SER A 37 -3.40 -1.47 -10.25
N ALA A 38 -4.66 -1.07 -10.47
CA ALA A 38 -5.29 0.00 -9.70
C ALA A 38 -5.40 -0.36 -8.21
N GLN A 39 -5.72 -1.61 -7.89
CA GLN A 39 -5.80 -2.08 -6.52
C GLN A 39 -4.41 -2.10 -5.85
N ALA A 40 -3.36 -2.51 -6.58
CA ALA A 40 -1.99 -2.50 -6.08
C ALA A 40 -1.54 -1.07 -5.67
N VAL A 41 -1.75 -0.10 -6.56
CA VAL A 41 -1.49 1.32 -6.32
C VAL A 41 -2.28 1.83 -5.11
N THR A 42 -3.53 1.40 -4.95
CA THR A 42 -4.34 1.78 -3.78
C THR A 42 -3.74 1.24 -2.48
N MET A 43 -3.22 0.01 -2.45
CA MET A 43 -2.56 -0.56 -1.26
C MET A 43 -1.28 0.20 -0.91
N GLU A 44 -0.51 0.63 -1.91
CA GLU A 44 0.67 1.48 -1.70
C GLU A 44 0.30 2.86 -1.15
N ALA A 45 -0.78 3.47 -1.66
CA ALA A 45 -1.28 4.74 -1.16
C ALA A 45 -1.74 4.63 0.30
N VAL A 46 -2.48 3.58 0.66
CA VAL A 46 -2.92 3.32 2.05
C VAL A 46 -1.72 3.10 2.97
N LYS A 47 -0.72 2.32 2.54
CA LYS A 47 0.53 2.13 3.28
C LYS A 47 1.24 3.48 3.52
N SER A 48 1.45 4.26 2.46
CA SER A 48 2.13 5.56 2.53
C SER A 48 1.39 6.54 3.45
N LEU A 49 0.05 6.55 3.42
CA LEU A 49 -0.76 7.33 4.34
C LEU A 49 -0.57 6.85 5.79
N GLY A 50 -0.60 5.55 6.05
CA GLY A 50 -0.38 4.99 7.39
C GLY A 50 1.04 5.28 7.92
N GLU A 51 2.07 5.19 7.08
CA GLU A 51 3.45 5.58 7.44
C GLU A 51 3.52 7.07 7.79
N THR A 52 2.80 7.92 7.04
CA THR A 52 2.71 9.36 7.32
C THR A 52 2.00 9.63 8.65
N LEU A 53 0.89 8.95 8.91
CA LEU A 53 0.16 9.06 10.19
C LEU A 53 0.97 8.55 11.38
N ASN A 54 1.75 7.47 11.22
CA ASN A 54 2.64 6.97 12.27
C ASN A 54 3.77 7.95 12.60
N LYS A 55 4.23 8.76 11.62
CA LYS A 55 5.19 9.84 11.88
C LYS A 55 4.57 10.99 12.66
N ILE A 56 3.32 11.36 12.33
CA ILE A 56 2.57 12.40 13.05
C ILE A 56 2.27 11.95 14.49
N ASN A 57 1.92 10.67 14.66
CA ASN A 57 1.63 10.05 15.96
C ASN A 57 2.87 9.39 16.60
N GLY A 58 4.08 9.82 16.23
CA GLY A 58 5.35 9.32 16.79
C GLY A 58 5.43 9.50 18.32
N PRO A 59 6.44 8.92 18.99
CA PRO A 59 6.42 8.64 20.43
C PRO A 59 6.00 9.86 21.25
N LEU A 60 5.21 9.63 22.30
CA LEU A 60 4.88 10.61 23.37
C LEU A 60 6.12 11.48 23.66
N GLY A 61 6.20 12.69 23.09
CA GLY A 61 7.48 13.40 23.12
C GLY A 61 7.65 14.73 22.39
N LEU A 62 6.79 15.13 21.45
CA LEU A 62 6.89 16.46 20.82
C LEU A 62 5.57 17.26 20.79
N GLY A 63 4.51 16.74 21.41
CA GLY A 63 3.25 17.47 21.65
C GLY A 63 2.73 17.35 23.08
N ALA A 64 3.53 16.80 24.00
CA ALA A 64 3.18 16.62 25.41
C ALA A 64 3.89 17.62 26.35
N ALA A 65 4.64 18.59 25.81
CA ALA A 65 5.22 19.69 26.57
C ALA A 65 5.24 20.99 25.74
N GLY A 66 4.54 22.01 26.22
CA GLY A 66 4.52 23.40 25.73
C GLY A 66 3.35 23.66 24.79
N ASP A 67 2.26 24.31 25.18
CA ASP A 67 1.98 25.29 26.25
C ASP A 67 0.55 25.05 26.79
#